data_AF-B9Z327-F1
#
_entry.id   AF-B9Z327-F1
#
_cell.length_a   1.000
_cell.length_b   1.000
_cell.length_c   1.000
_cell.angle_alpha   90.00
_cell.angle_beta   90.00
_cell.angle_gamma   90.00
#
_symmetry.space_group_name_H-M   'P 1'
#
loop_
_entity.id
_entity.type
_entity.pdbx_description
1 polymer ?
#
loop_
_entity_poly.entity_id
_entity_poly.type
_entity_poly.pdbx_seq_one_letter_code
_entity_poly.pdbx_strand_id
1 'polypeptide(L)'
;MTAVNTVASNVKVNGFFLVGAARLMEALEWLDGKGYALVEVRHNAACPSSPTVVIQSEPSLAKLVAKGKAAYFGMGRDTHTGAYREGQFKTPNGVRVVWLERGR
;
A
#
# COMPACT_ATOMS: atom_id res chain seq x y z
N MET A 1 29.69 15.62 -19.86
CA MET A 1 29.79 14.23 -20.38
C MET A 1 29.61 13.31 -19.19
N THR A 2 28.41 12.76 -18.99
CA THR A 2 28.14 11.83 -17.89
C THR A 2 28.00 10.46 -18.52
N ALA A 3 28.96 9.57 -18.26
CA ALA A 3 28.92 8.20 -18.75
C ALA A 3 27.73 7.48 -18.10
N VAL A 4 26.72 7.16 -18.90
CA VAL A 4 25.68 6.20 -18.53
C VAL A 4 26.37 4.84 -18.57
N ASN A 5 26.61 4.27 -17.40
CA ASN A 5 27.22 2.95 -17.26
C ASN A 5 26.17 1.91 -17.69
N THR A 6 26.10 1.62 -18.98
CA THR A 6 25.20 0.62 -19.54
C THR A 6 25.73 -0.77 -19.18
N VAL A 7 25.46 -1.21 -17.96
CA VAL A 7 25.64 -2.62 -17.62
C VAL A 7 24.59 -3.39 -18.41
N ALA A 8 25.03 -4.25 -19.33
CA ALA A 8 24.14 -5.20 -19.99
C ALA A 8 23.60 -6.17 -18.93
N SER A 9 22.46 -5.83 -18.33
CA SER A 9 21.84 -6.70 -17.35
C SER A 9 21.07 -7.77 -18.11
N ASN A 10 21.58 -9.00 -18.14
CA ASN A 10 20.80 -10.21 -18.46
C ASN A 10 19.72 -10.48 -17.39
N VAL A 11 19.16 -9.43 -16.80
CA VAL A 11 18.08 -9.49 -15.81
C VAL A 11 16.83 -9.80 -16.59
N LYS A 12 16.29 -10.99 -16.37
CA LYS A 12 14.95 -11.35 -16.85
C LYS A 12 13.97 -10.36 -16.23
N VAL A 13 13.45 -9.45 -17.05
CA VAL A 13 12.45 -8.49 -16.63
C VAL A 13 11.13 -9.22 -16.45
N ASN A 14 10.64 -9.26 -15.21
CA ASN A 14 9.26 -9.67 -14.96
C ASN A 14 8.35 -8.47 -15.26
N GLY A 15 7.71 -8.47 -16.43
CA GLY A 15 6.82 -7.38 -16.86
C GLY A 15 5.69 -7.08 -15.86
N PHE A 16 5.21 -8.07 -15.12
CA PHE A 16 4.21 -7.84 -14.08
C PHE A 16 4.75 -7.04 -12.89
N PHE A 17 6.02 -7.25 -12.52
CA PHE A 17 6.67 -6.43 -11.51
C PHE A 17 6.83 -4.99 -11.96
N LEU A 18 7.17 -4.74 -13.23
CA LEU A 18 7.25 -3.37 -13.75
C LEU A 18 5.89 -2.66 -13.72
N VAL A 19 4.82 -3.36 -14.12
CA VAL A 19 3.45 -2.81 -14.02
C VAL A 19 3.09 -2.52 -12.56
N GLY A 20 3.42 -3.43 -11.65
CA GLY A 20 3.19 -3.24 -10.22
C GLY A 20 3.97 -2.05 -9.65
N ALA A 21 5.24 -1.89 -10.04
CA ALA A 21 6.08 -0.77 -9.62
C ALA A 21 5.56 0.57 -10.15
N ALA A 22 5.13 0.64 -11.41
CA ALA A 22 4.56 1.85 -11.99
C ALA A 22 3.27 2.29 -11.24
N ARG A 23 2.37 1.34 -10.98
CA ARG A 23 1.15 1.60 -10.19
C ARG A 23 1.47 2.02 -8.76
N LEU A 24 2.47 1.39 -8.14
CA LEU A 24 2.91 1.74 -6.80
C LEU A 24 3.38 3.20 -6.75
N MET A 25 4.22 3.63 -7.69
CA MET A 25 4.73 5.01 -7.70
C MET A 25 3.61 6.04 -7.76
N GLU A 26 2.66 5.89 -8.69
CA GLU A 26 1.50 6.78 -8.79
C GLU A 26 0.63 6.74 -7.52
N ALA A 27 0.46 5.57 -6.91
CA ALA A 27 -0.27 5.44 -5.65
C ALA A 27 0.43 6.15 -4.49
N LEU A 28 1.77 6.09 -4.42
CA LEU A 28 2.56 6.75 -3.38
C LEU A 28 2.49 8.26 -3.51
N GLU A 29 2.61 8.81 -4.72
CA GLU A 29 2.45 10.25 -4.98
C GLU A 29 1.05 10.73 -4.57
N TRP A 30 0.02 9.96 -4.90
CA TRP A 30 -1.35 10.29 -4.50
C TRP A 30 -1.52 10.25 -2.98
N LEU A 31 -0.96 9.25 -2.30
CA LEU A 31 -1.04 9.11 -0.83
C LEU A 31 -0.31 10.25 -0.11
N ASP A 32 0.89 10.60 -0.59
CA ASP A 32 1.68 11.72 -0.07
C ASP A 32 0.93 13.05 -0.24
N GLY A 33 0.35 13.30 -1.42
CA GLY A 33 -0.50 14.46 -1.67
C GLY A 33 -1.79 14.50 -0.82
N LYS A 34 -2.17 13.39 -0.17
CA LYS A 34 -3.26 13.34 0.82
C LYS A 34 -2.78 13.44 2.27
N GLY A 35 -1.48 13.42 2.51
CA GLY A 35 -0.86 13.49 3.83
C GLY A 35 -0.80 12.16 4.58
N TYR A 36 -0.95 11.02 3.90
CA TYR A 36 -0.84 9.71 4.56
C TYR A 36 0.63 9.31 4.75
N ALA A 37 0.98 8.86 5.94
CA ALA A 37 2.30 8.31 6.23
C ALA A 37 2.40 6.84 5.79
N LEU A 38 3.31 6.55 4.86
CA LEU A 38 3.64 5.19 4.42
C LEU A 38 4.42 4.44 5.50
N VAL A 39 4.06 3.17 5.74
CA VAL A 39 4.75 2.28 6.68
C VAL A 39 5.45 1.13 5.97
N GLU A 40 4.77 0.49 5.02
CA GLU A 40 5.26 -0.73 4.38
C GLU A 40 4.64 -0.87 2.97
N VAL A 41 5.38 -1.48 2.04
CA VAL A 41 4.83 -2.00 0.79
C VAL A 41 4.88 -3.52 0.82
N ARG A 42 3.71 -4.15 0.75
CA ARG A 42 3.56 -5.60 0.69
C ARG A 42 3.45 -6.05 -0.76
N HIS A 43 4.47 -6.79 -1.19
CA HIS A 43 4.46 -7.46 -2.49
C HIS A 43 3.79 -8.83 -2.37
N ASN A 44 2.90 -9.14 -3.32
CA ASN A 44 2.33 -10.47 -3.45
C ASN A 44 3.08 -11.22 -4.56
N ALA A 45 3.84 -12.26 -4.22
CA ALA A 45 4.57 -13.07 -5.20
C ALA A 45 3.64 -13.74 -6.23
N ALA A 46 2.39 -14.05 -5.86
CA ALA A 46 1.39 -14.62 -6.76
C ALA A 46 0.75 -13.57 -7.68
N CYS A 47 0.80 -12.28 -7.32
CA CYS A 47 0.25 -11.19 -8.13
C CYS A 47 1.14 -9.92 -8.04
N PRO A 48 2.33 -9.96 -8.65
CA PRO A 48 3.32 -8.88 -8.52
C PRO A 48 2.89 -7.55 -9.16
N SER A 49 1.86 -7.56 -10.01
CA SER A 49 1.25 -6.37 -10.61
C SER A 49 0.25 -5.64 -9.70
N SER A 50 -0.03 -6.19 -8.51
CA SER A 50 -1.02 -5.67 -7.56
C SER A 50 -0.42 -5.55 -6.14
N PRO A 51 0.51 -4.61 -5.91
CA PRO A 51 1.06 -4.39 -4.58
C PRO A 51 -0.02 -3.89 -3.60
N THR A 52 0.22 -4.07 -2.31
CA THR A 52 -0.58 -3.47 -1.23
C THR A 52 0.28 -2.51 -0.44
N VAL A 53 -0.23 -1.31 -0.19
CA VAL A 53 0.42 -0.28 0.60
C VAL A 53 -0.13 -0.30 2.02
N VAL A 54 0.75 -0.23 3.02
CA VAL A 54 0.37 -0.09 4.43
C VAL A 54 0.66 1.33 4.86
N ILE A 55 -0.34 1.99 5.43
CA ILE A 55 -0.22 3.34 5.97
C ILE A 55 -0.36 3.33 7.49
N GLN A 56 0.14 4.38 8.13
CA GLN A 56 -0.09 4.61 9.55
C GLN A 56 -1.58 4.87 9.79
N SER A 57 -2.12 4.28 10.85
CA SER A 57 -3.49 4.57 11.27
C SER A 57 -3.58 6.00 11.78
N GLU A 58 -4.59 6.72 11.29
CA GLU A 58 -4.87 8.09 11.72
C GLU A 58 -6.38 8.37 11.78
N PRO A 59 -6.83 9.40 12.54
CA PRO A 59 -8.25 9.65 12.77
C PRO A 59 -9.08 9.93 11.50
N SER A 60 -8.44 10.35 10.41
CA SER A 60 -9.10 10.64 9.13
C SER A 60 -9.72 9.37 8.51
N LEU A 61 -9.13 8.19 8.76
CA LEU A 61 -9.51 6.92 8.15
C LEU A 61 -10.88 6.43 8.63
N ALA A 62 -11.20 6.66 9.91
CA ALA A 62 -12.54 6.41 10.44
C ALA A 62 -13.61 7.22 9.70
N LYS A 63 -13.28 8.45 9.26
CA LYS A 63 -14.20 9.27 8.44
C LYS A 63 -14.38 8.70 7.04
N LEU A 64 -13.38 8.02 6.47
CA LEU A 64 -13.53 7.34 5.18
C LEU A 64 -14.46 6.13 5.30
N VAL A 65 -14.35 5.37 6.38
CA VAL A 65 -15.24 4.24 6.67
C VAL A 65 -16.68 4.73 6.84
N ALA A 66 -16.90 5.78 7.65
CA ALA A 66 -18.23 6.36 7.84
C ALA A 66 -18.86 6.89 6.53
N LYS A 67 -18.05 7.27 5.55
CA LYS A 67 -18.48 7.72 4.22
C LYS A 67 -18.62 6.59 3.19
N GLY A 68 -18.40 5.33 3.58
CA GLY A 68 -18.43 4.18 2.68
C GLY A 68 -17.27 4.13 1.67
N LYS A 69 -16.22 4.94 1.88
CA LYS A 69 -15.04 4.99 0.99
C LYS A 69 -13.94 4.02 1.39
N ALA A 70 -14.06 3.44 2.57
CA ALA A 70 -13.17 2.41 3.10
C ALA A 70 -14.00 1.40 3.90
N ALA A 71 -13.44 0.24 4.18
CA ALA A 71 -14.12 -0.81 4.95
C ALA A 71 -13.13 -1.55 5.85
N TYR A 72 -13.61 -2.01 7.00
CA TYR A 72 -12.89 -3.03 7.76
C TYR A 72 -13.14 -4.40 7.13
N PHE A 73 -12.09 -5.20 7.00
CA PHE A 73 -12.16 -6.53 6.38
C PHE A 73 -11.57 -7.63 7.25
N GLY A 74 -10.79 -7.27 8.27
CA GLY A 74 -10.15 -8.22 9.18
C GLY A 74 -10.20 -7.70 10.61
N MET A 75 -10.14 -8.62 11.56
CA MET A 75 -9.97 -8.34 12.97
C MET A 75 -9.05 -9.39 13.57
N GLY A 76 -8.25 -8.98 14.55
CA GLY A 76 -7.32 -9.88 15.21
C GLY A 76 -7.02 -9.43 16.63
N ARG A 77 -6.13 -10.19 17.27
CA ARG A 77 -5.62 -9.87 18.59
C ARG A 77 -4.12 -10.11 18.60
N ASP A 78 -3.39 -9.07 18.93
CA ASP A 78 -1.95 -9.11 19.14
C ASP A 78 -1.67 -9.18 20.64
N THR A 79 -0.66 -9.95 21.03
CA THR A 79 -0.34 -10.19 22.45
C THR A 79 0.14 -8.94 23.17
N HIS A 80 0.67 -7.95 22.44
CA HIS A 80 1.19 -6.71 23.01
C HIS A 80 0.23 -5.53 22.87
N THR A 81 -0.54 -5.48 21.78
CA THR A 81 -1.35 -4.31 21.42
C THR A 81 -2.86 -4.53 21.55
N GLY A 82 -3.29 -5.75 21.89
CA GLY A 82 -4.69 -6.09 22.13
C GLY A 82 -5.47 -6.35 20.85
N ALA A 83 -6.78 -6.14 20.91
CA ALA A 83 -7.65 -6.31 19.74
C ALA A 83 -7.35 -5.24 18.70
N TYR A 84 -7.37 -5.61 17.42
CA TYR A 84 -7.21 -4.68 16.32
C TYR A 84 -8.16 -5.02 15.18
N ARG A 85 -8.37 -4.04 14.30
CA ARG A 85 -9.13 -4.17 13.05
C ARG A 85 -8.29 -3.71 11.89
N GLU A 86 -8.46 -4.38 10.76
CA GLU A 86 -7.77 -4.08 9.51
C GLU A 86 -8.74 -3.34 8.59
N GLY A 87 -8.40 -2.10 8.27
CA GLY A 87 -9.12 -1.29 7.30
C GLY A 87 -8.48 -1.37 5.93
N GLN A 88 -9.28 -1.16 4.88
CA GLN A 88 -8.79 -1.06 3.52
C GLN A 88 -9.56 -0.03 2.69
N PHE A 89 -8.88 0.52 1.69
CA PHE A 89 -9.47 1.21 0.54
C PHE A 89 -8.59 1.00 -0.71
N LYS A 90 -8.96 1.61 -1.83
CA LYS A 90 -8.15 1.63 -3.05
C LYS A 90 -7.83 3.05 -3.48
N THR A 91 -6.60 3.27 -3.96
CA THR A 91 -6.23 4.50 -4.67
C THR A 91 -6.99 4.63 -6.00
N PRO A 92 -6.98 5.81 -6.66
CA PRO A 92 -7.62 5.97 -7.97
C PRO A 92 -7.15 4.98 -9.03
N ASN A 93 -5.86 4.61 -9.01
CA ASN A 93 -5.29 3.61 -9.91
C ASN A 93 -5.44 2.15 -9.43
N GLY A 94 -6.23 1.92 -8.38
CA GLY A 94 -6.65 0.59 -7.93
C GLY A 94 -5.68 -0.13 -6.99
N VAL A 95 -4.58 0.49 -6.58
CA VAL A 95 -3.66 -0.07 -5.58
C VAL A 95 -4.38 -0.16 -4.22
N ARG A 96 -4.27 -1.32 -3.59
CA ARG A 96 -4.89 -1.56 -2.29
C ARG A 96 -4.08 -0.86 -1.21
N VAL A 97 -4.77 -0.15 -0.33
CA VAL A 97 -4.20 0.49 0.85
C VAL A 97 -4.82 -0.14 2.09
N VAL A 98 -4.02 -0.45 3.10
CA VAL A 98 -4.46 -1.04 4.36
C VAL A 98 -3.87 -0.30 5.57
N TRP A 99 -4.56 -0.38 6.71
CA TRP A 99 -4.05 0.09 8.00
C TRP A 99 -4.52 -0.82 9.13
N LEU A 100 -3.79 -0.78 10.25
CA LEU A 100 -4.16 -1.46 11.49
C LEU A 100 -4.67 -0.43 12.49
N GLU A 101 -5.92 -0.57 12.90
CA GLU A 101 -6.53 0.26 13.93
C GLU A 101 -6.72 -0.54 15.21
N ARG A 102 -6.18 -0.05 16.33
CA ARG A 102 -6.36 -0.70 17.62
C ARG A 102 -7.82 -0.54 18.08
N GLY A 103 -8.42 -1.63 18.52
CA GLY A 103 -9.69 -1.60 19.23
C GLY A 103 -9.49 -0.94 20.58
N ARG A 104 -10.38 0.00 20.94
CA ARG A 104 -10.49 0.48 22.32
C ARG A 104 -11.20 -0.56 23.17
#